data_AF-A0A7Z2MY70-F1
#
_entry.id   AF-A0A7Z2MY70-F1
#
_cell.length_a   1.000
_cell.length_b   1.000
_cell.length_c   1.000
_cell.angle_alpha   90.00
_cell.angle_beta   90.00
_cell.angle_gamma   90.00
#
_symmetry.space_group_name_H-M   'P 1'
#
loop_
_entity.id
_entity.type
_entity.pdbx_description
1 polymer ?
#
loop_
_entity_poly.entity_id
_entity_poly.type
_entity_poly.pdbx_seq_one_letter_code
_entity_poly.pdbx_strand_id
1 'polypeptide(L)'
;MTLTEKQEAAIEIFNSRNNIRDLELSLGELEAIRDRVSHVIDELNTAQEVKAVEAAIHALQVIDFEIPHELEKKYKTLTGSKSSTATKRKPAPLVKFKVGEDVFKERSQGKASRELAAAIERYNSENGTKLTKKDFKTDEIVEDDNL
;
A
#
# COMPACT_ATOMS: atom_id res chain seq x y z
N MET A 1 23.11 15.31 -4.81
CA MET A 1 22.22 15.79 -3.73
C MET A 1 22.92 15.49 -2.41
N THR A 2 23.06 16.48 -1.54
CA THR A 2 23.61 16.29 -0.19
C THR A 2 22.51 15.86 0.75
N LEU A 3 22.79 14.91 1.63
CA LEU A 3 21.92 14.59 2.76
C LEU A 3 21.91 15.78 3.72
N THR A 4 20.77 16.02 4.36
CA THR A 4 20.64 16.98 5.46
C THR A 4 21.08 16.32 6.77
N GLU A 5 21.55 17.10 7.73
CA GLU A 5 22.00 16.60 9.06
C GLU A 5 20.94 15.70 9.74
N LYS A 6 19.66 16.03 9.58
CA LYS A 6 18.54 15.21 10.11
C LYS A 6 18.43 13.85 9.43
N GLN A 7 18.73 13.77 8.14
CA GLN A 7 18.71 12.51 7.40
C GLN A 7 19.92 11.64 7.76
N GLU A 8 21.10 12.25 7.96
CA GLU A 8 22.30 11.54 8.41
C GLU A 8 22.11 10.92 9.80
N ALA A 9 21.56 11.68 10.75
CA ALA A 9 21.22 11.19 12.07
C ALA A 9 20.20 10.03 12.02
N ALA A 10 19.20 10.12 11.14
CA ALA A 10 18.24 9.04 10.96
C ALA A 10 18.90 7.77 10.37
N ILE A 11 19.80 7.92 9.40
CA ILE A 11 20.56 6.81 8.82
C ILE A 11 21.43 6.13 9.88
N GLU A 12 22.10 6.91 10.73
CA GLU A 12 22.94 6.38 11.81
C GLU A 12 22.14 5.52 12.80
N ILE A 13 20.90 5.88 13.08
CA ILE A 13 19.98 5.06 13.89
C ILE A 13 19.71 3.72 13.19
N PHE A 14 19.38 3.72 11.89
CA PHE A 14 19.08 2.49 11.15
C PHE A 14 20.31 1.63 10.79
N ASN A 15 21.53 2.17 10.96
CA ASN A 15 22.77 1.42 10.73
C ASN A 15 23.14 0.46 11.88
N SER A 16 22.50 0.58 13.04
CA SER A 16 22.77 -0.26 14.21
C SER A 16 21.52 -1.00 14.65
N ARG A 17 21.62 -2.32 14.75
CA ARG A 17 20.53 -3.17 15.28
C ARG A 17 20.14 -2.78 16.71
N ASN A 18 21.10 -2.34 17.52
CA ASN A 18 20.81 -1.95 18.90
C ASN A 18 20.03 -0.64 18.92
N ASN A 19 20.45 0.35 18.13
CA ASN A 19 19.73 1.62 18.02
C ASN A 19 18.29 1.39 17.52
N ILE A 20 18.07 0.50 16.55
CA ILE A 20 16.72 0.14 16.08
C ILE A 20 15.87 -0.49 17.18
N ARG A 21 16.45 -1.34 18.05
CA ARG A 21 15.74 -1.93 19.19
C ARG A 21 15.36 -0.89 20.23
N ASP A 22 16.25 0.07 20.47
CA ASP A 22 16.05 1.15 21.45
C ASP A 22 14.98 2.16 21.00
N LEU A 23 14.50 2.08 19.74
CA LEU A 23 13.35 2.86 19.27
C LEU A 23 12.01 2.37 19.81
N GLU A 24 11.95 1.21 20.45
CA GLU A 24 10.74 0.62 21.05
C GLU A 24 9.55 0.49 20.07
N LEU A 25 9.83 0.34 18.78
CA LEU A 25 8.81 0.17 17.74
C LEU A 25 8.14 -1.21 17.84
N SER A 26 6.83 -1.26 17.59
CA SER A 26 6.11 -2.52 17.48
C SER A 26 6.56 -3.32 16.26
N LEU A 27 6.37 -4.64 16.30
CA LEU A 27 6.69 -5.52 15.16
C LEU A 27 6.03 -5.05 13.86
N GLY A 28 4.75 -4.67 13.91
CA GLY A 28 4.02 -4.20 12.73
C GLY A 28 4.52 -2.85 12.19
N GLU A 29 5.15 -2.01 13.01
CA GLU A 29 5.79 -0.78 12.54
C GLU A 29 7.12 -1.08 11.85
N LEU A 30 7.92 -1.98 12.41
CA LEU A 30 9.17 -2.44 11.79
C LEU A 30 8.91 -3.12 10.43
N GLU A 31 7.88 -3.95 10.33
CA GLU A 31 7.47 -4.55 9.06
C GLU A 31 7.02 -3.51 8.03
N ALA A 32 6.26 -2.49 8.46
CA ALA A 32 5.84 -1.41 7.57
C ALA A 32 7.03 -0.57 7.07
N ILE A 33 8.05 -0.35 7.91
CA ILE A 33 9.30 0.31 7.50
C ILE A 33 10.06 -0.55 6.51
N ARG A 34 10.23 -1.85 6.80
CA ARG A 34 10.87 -2.82 5.89
C ARG A 34 10.20 -2.78 4.51
N ASP A 35 8.89 -2.93 4.46
CA ASP A 35 8.14 -3.00 3.19
C ASP A 35 8.32 -1.71 2.37
N ARG A 36 8.30 -0.54 3.03
CA ARG A 36 8.57 0.74 2.36
C ARG A 36 10.00 0.83 1.83
N VAL A 37 10.99 0.43 2.62
CA VAL A 37 12.40 0.44 2.19
C VAL A 37 12.62 -0.52 1.04
N SER A 38 12.05 -1.73 1.08
CA SER A 38 12.08 -2.70 -0.01
C SER A 38 11.50 -2.12 -1.30
N HIS A 39 10.36 -1.43 -1.23
CA HIS A 39 9.81 -0.77 -2.41
C HIS A 39 10.73 0.31 -2.99
N VAL A 40 11.35 1.14 -2.14
CA VAL A 40 12.32 2.14 -2.61
C VAL A 40 13.54 1.47 -3.24
N ILE A 41 14.02 0.35 -2.68
CA ILE A 41 15.12 -0.43 -3.27
C ILE A 41 14.74 -0.93 -4.66
N ASP A 42 13.54 -1.49 -4.83
CA ASP A 42 13.05 -1.98 -6.12
C ASP A 42 12.93 -0.85 -7.17
N GLU A 43 12.46 0.32 -6.75
CA GLU A 43 12.41 1.52 -7.61
C GLU A 43 13.81 1.97 -8.05
N LEU A 44 14.77 2.00 -7.13
CA LEU A 44 16.16 2.37 -7.44
C LEU A 44 16.84 1.34 -8.35
N ASN A 45 16.63 0.05 -8.11
CA ASN A 45 17.14 -1.02 -8.97
C ASN A 45 16.57 -0.91 -10.39
N THR A 46 15.25 -0.71 -10.50
CA THR A 46 14.58 -0.51 -11.79
C THR A 46 15.15 0.70 -12.52
N ALA A 47 15.34 1.83 -11.83
CA ALA A 47 15.92 3.03 -12.42
C ALA A 47 17.37 2.82 -12.89
N GLN A 48 18.16 2.05 -12.14
CA GLN A 48 19.52 1.69 -12.54
C GLN A 48 19.52 0.79 -13.78
N GLU A 49 18.60 -0.18 -13.84
CA GLU A 49 18.47 -1.08 -14.98
C GLU A 49 18.01 -0.33 -16.24
N VAL A 50 17.08 0.62 -16.11
CA VAL A 50 16.68 1.52 -17.21
C VAL A 50 17.90 2.26 -17.76
N LYS A 51 18.72 2.87 -16.91
CA LYS A 51 19.94 3.58 -17.35
C LYS A 51 20.92 2.67 -18.07
N ALA A 52 21.07 1.43 -17.60
CA ALA A 52 21.95 0.46 -18.26
C ALA A 52 21.44 0.08 -19.66
N VAL A 53 20.12 -0.10 -19.79
CA VAL A 53 19.47 -0.39 -21.09
C VAL A 53 19.57 0.82 -22.03
N GLU A 54 19.37 2.04 -21.53
CA GLU A 54 19.53 3.28 -22.31
C GLU A 54 20.96 3.44 -22.82
N ALA A 55 21.96 3.18 -21.97
CA ALA A 55 23.37 3.23 -22.36
C ALA A 55 23.70 2.20 -23.45
N ALA A 56 23.13 0.99 -23.35
CA ALA A 56 23.32 -0.05 -24.36
C ALA A 56 22.66 0.32 -25.70
N ILE A 57 21.43 0.85 -25.68
CA ILE A 57 20.74 1.35 -26.87
C ILE A 57 21.57 2.46 -27.53
N HIS A 58 22.01 3.44 -26.75
CA HIS A 58 22.81 4.56 -27.25
C HIS A 58 24.13 4.07 -27.87
N ALA A 59 24.82 3.11 -27.24
CA ALA A 59 26.05 2.55 -27.80
C ALA A 59 25.85 1.89 -29.16
N LEU A 60 24.72 1.19 -29.36
CA LEU A 60 24.37 0.57 -30.66
C LEU A 60 23.99 1.61 -31.71
N GLN A 61 23.29 2.68 -31.31
CA GLN A 61 22.94 3.78 -32.20
C GLN A 61 24.17 4.55 -32.70
N VAL A 62 25.18 4.75 -31.84
CA VAL A 62 26.43 5.45 -32.21
C VAL A 62 27.20 4.74 -33.31
N ILE A 63 27.06 3.42 -33.42
CA ILE A 63 27.73 2.60 -34.45
C ILE A 63 26.80 2.24 -35.61
N ASP A 64 25.64 2.90 -35.74
CA ASP A 64 24.60 2.62 -36.74
C ASP A 64 24.20 1.14 -36.82
N PHE A 65 24.21 0.45 -35.68
CA PHE A 65 23.82 -0.96 -35.59
C PHE A 65 22.35 -1.10 -35.20
N GLU A 66 21.70 -2.13 -35.75
CA GLU A 66 20.29 -2.41 -35.48
C GLU A 66 20.07 -2.75 -33.99
N ILE A 67 19.10 -2.09 -33.35
CA ILE A 67 18.79 -2.32 -31.94
C ILE A 67 18.03 -3.66 -31.81
N PRO A 68 18.53 -4.62 -31.01
CA PRO A 68 17.83 -5.88 -30.81
C PRO A 68 16.43 -5.66 -30.20
N HIS A 69 15.43 -6.35 -30.76
CA HIS A 69 14.03 -6.26 -30.30
C HIS A 69 13.85 -6.59 -28.81
N GLU A 70 14.68 -7.49 -28.28
CA GLU A 70 14.70 -7.86 -26.86
C GLU A 70 15.08 -6.67 -25.96
N LEU A 71 16.01 -5.84 -26.42
CA LEU A 71 16.48 -4.65 -25.71
C LEU A 71 15.40 -3.57 -25.70
N GLU A 72 14.72 -3.35 -26.84
CA GLU A 72 13.57 -2.44 -26.91
C GLU A 72 12.40 -2.89 -26.03
N LYS A 73 12.08 -4.19 -26.06
CA LYS A 73 11.02 -4.77 -25.24
C LYS A 73 11.35 -4.61 -23.76
N LYS A 74 12.61 -4.84 -23.38
CA LYS A 74 13.09 -4.64 -22.01
C LYS A 74 12.95 -3.18 -21.58
N TYR A 75 13.36 -2.23 -22.43
CA TYR A 75 13.18 -0.80 -22.17
C TYR A 75 11.71 -0.41 -21.96
N LYS A 76 10.82 -0.84 -22.85
CA LYS A 76 9.36 -0.60 -22.75
C LYS A 76 8.76 -1.21 -21.49
N THR A 77 9.22 -2.39 -21.08
CA THR A 77 8.71 -3.08 -19.89
C THR A 77 9.13 -2.36 -18.60
N LEU A 78 10.39 -1.94 -18.52
CA LEU A 78 10.94 -1.23 -17.37
C LEU A 78 10.36 0.18 -17.22
N THR A 79 10.12 0.89 -18.34
CA THR A 79 9.53 2.24 -18.35
C THR A 79 8.01 2.25 -18.24
N GLY A 80 7.33 1.18 -18.69
CA GLY A 80 5.88 1.03 -18.65
C GLY A 80 5.33 0.43 -17.34
N SER A 81 6.19 -0.18 -16.53
CA SER A 81 5.81 -0.68 -15.20
C SER A 81 5.60 0.49 -14.25
N LYS A 82 4.35 0.93 -14.09
CA LYS A 82 3.99 1.82 -12.98
C LYS A 82 4.35 1.10 -11.68
N SER A 83 5.21 1.70 -10.84
CA SER A 83 5.49 1.15 -9.53
C SER A 83 4.16 0.91 -8.82
N SER A 84 3.94 -0.31 -8.33
CA SER A 84 2.73 -0.65 -7.61
C SER A 84 2.75 0.09 -6.28
N THR A 85 2.36 1.37 -6.31
CA THR A 85 2.22 2.29 -5.19
C THR A 85 1.15 1.87 -4.18
N ALA A 86 0.59 0.67 -4.33
CA ALA A 86 -0.24 0.04 -3.33
C ALA A 86 0.66 -0.45 -2.18
N THR A 87 1.14 0.49 -1.35
CA THR A 87 1.36 0.19 0.06
C THR A 87 0.13 -0.60 0.48
N LYS A 88 0.29 -1.86 0.91
CA LYS A 88 -0.83 -2.67 1.42
C LYS A 88 -1.43 -1.89 2.57
N ARG A 89 -2.45 -1.07 2.28
CA ARG A 89 -3.15 -0.30 3.29
C ARG A 89 -3.67 -1.34 4.27
N LYS A 90 -3.30 -1.18 5.55
CA LYS A 90 -3.82 -2.05 6.61
C LYS A 90 -5.33 -2.19 6.38
N PRO A 91 -5.86 -3.42 6.31
CA PRO A 91 -7.27 -3.63 6.05
C PRO A 91 -8.07 -2.82 7.07
N ALA A 92 -9.12 -2.13 6.62
CA ALA A 92 -9.94 -1.35 7.53
C ALA A 92 -10.48 -2.25 8.68
N PRO A 93 -10.49 -1.74 9.93
CA PRO A 93 -10.85 -2.54 11.09
C PRO A 93 -12.28 -3.07 10.98
N LEU A 94 -12.50 -4.27 11.51
CA LEU A 94 -13.82 -4.87 11.69
C LEU A 94 -14.55 -4.10 12.79
N VAL A 95 -15.78 -3.68 12.49
CA VAL A 95 -16.64 -2.94 13.40
C VAL A 95 -18.06 -3.50 13.30
N LYS A 96 -18.85 -3.30 14.36
CA LYS A 96 -20.27 -3.67 14.32
C LYS A 96 -21.09 -2.57 13.65
N PHE A 97 -22.08 -2.99 12.88
CA PHE A 97 -23.14 -2.16 12.32
C PHE A 97 -24.47 -2.66 12.88
N LYS A 98 -25.23 -1.79 13.54
CA LYS A 98 -26.52 -2.15 14.13
C LYS A 98 -27.65 -1.50 13.34
N VAL A 99 -28.48 -2.30 12.68
CA VAL A 99 -29.62 -1.85 11.88
C VAL A 99 -30.89 -2.42 12.49
N GLY A 100 -31.62 -1.62 13.26
CA GLY A 100 -32.74 -2.12 14.05
C GLY A 100 -32.28 -3.11 15.12
N GLU A 101 -32.80 -4.34 15.07
CA GLU A 101 -32.40 -5.45 15.95
C GLU A 101 -31.20 -6.25 15.41
N ASP A 102 -30.91 -6.13 14.11
CA ASP A 102 -29.85 -6.89 13.45
C ASP A 102 -28.46 -6.27 13.71
N VAL A 103 -27.46 -7.13 13.94
CA VAL A 103 -26.06 -6.74 14.17
C VAL A 103 -25.15 -7.42 13.15
N PHE A 104 -24.46 -6.62 12.35
CA PHE A 104 -23.53 -7.07 11.31
C PHE A 104 -22.08 -6.75 11.70
N LYS A 105 -21.15 -7.67 11.42
CA LYS A 105 -19.71 -7.46 11.63
C LYS A 105 -19.01 -7.33 10.28
N GLU A 106 -18.57 -6.12 9.94
CA GLU A 106 -17.94 -5.86 8.64
C GLU A 106 -16.80 -4.86 8.76
N ARG A 107 -15.98 -4.77 7.69
CA ARG A 107 -14.96 -3.72 7.60
C ARG A 107 -15.61 -2.35 7.63
N SER A 108 -15.02 -1.45 8.43
CA SER A 108 -15.45 -0.07 8.62
C SER A 108 -15.42 0.79 7.35
N GLN A 109 -14.62 0.39 6.36
CA GLN A 109 -14.51 1.03 5.05
C GLN A 109 -14.89 0.05 3.95
N GLY A 110 -15.44 0.58 2.85
CA GLY A 110 -15.87 -0.19 1.69
C GLY A 110 -17.39 -0.28 1.56
N LYS A 111 -17.85 -0.97 0.51
CA LYS A 111 -19.28 -1.23 0.29
C LYS A 111 -19.84 -2.11 1.40
N ALA A 112 -21.12 -1.97 1.70
CA ALA A 112 -21.83 -2.92 2.57
C ALA A 112 -21.83 -4.31 1.92
N SER A 113 -21.80 -5.37 2.72
CA SER A 113 -22.17 -6.69 2.21
C SER A 113 -23.63 -6.66 1.73
N ARG A 114 -24.01 -7.69 0.97
CA ARG A 114 -25.37 -7.84 0.48
C ARG A 114 -26.40 -7.87 1.61
N GLU A 115 -26.06 -8.48 2.74
CA GLU A 115 -26.96 -8.63 3.89
C GLU A 115 -27.14 -7.31 4.63
N LEU A 116 -26.05 -6.60 4.92
CA LEU A 116 -26.10 -5.28 5.54
C LEU A 116 -26.80 -4.25 4.63
N ALA A 117 -26.55 -4.29 3.33
CA ALA A 117 -27.23 -3.42 2.37
C ALA A 117 -28.75 -3.67 2.37
N ALA A 118 -29.18 -4.93 2.37
CA ALA A 118 -30.60 -5.28 2.41
C ALA A 118 -31.27 -4.90 3.75
N ALA A 119 -30.55 -4.99 4.87
CA ALA A 119 -31.05 -4.52 6.15
C ALA A 119 -31.23 -2.99 6.17
N ILE A 120 -30.24 -2.24 5.66
CA ILE A 120 -30.31 -0.78 5.55
C ILE A 120 -31.47 -0.35 4.64
N GLU A 121 -31.66 -1.02 3.50
CA GLU A 121 -32.73 -0.72 2.57
C GLU A 121 -34.12 -0.95 3.18
N ARG A 122 -34.29 -2.05 3.92
CA ARG A 122 -35.52 -2.33 4.68
C ARG A 122 -35.77 -1.26 5.74
N TYR A 123 -34.76 -0.95 6.56
CA TYR A 123 -34.87 0.09 7.59
C TYR A 123 -35.24 1.45 7.01
N ASN A 124 -34.59 1.85 5.91
CA ASN A 124 -34.88 3.11 5.23
C ASN A 124 -36.29 3.16 4.66
N SER A 125 -36.76 2.05 4.09
CA SER A 125 -38.12 1.93 3.55
C SER A 125 -39.19 2.00 4.63
N GLU A 126 -38.95 1.36 5.78
CA GLU A 126 -39.88 1.33 6.91
C GLU A 126 -39.94 2.67 7.65
N ASN A 127 -38.82 3.39 7.76
CA ASN A 127 -38.72 4.63 8.54
C ASN A 127 -38.73 5.91 7.67
N GLY A 128 -38.82 5.78 6.34
CA GLY A 128 -38.78 6.91 5.41
C GLY A 128 -37.45 7.66 5.40
N THR A 129 -36.35 7.00 5.76
CA THR A 129 -35.02 7.59 5.88
C THR A 129 -34.12 7.26 4.69
N LYS A 130 -32.95 7.91 4.61
CA LYS A 130 -31.91 7.64 3.59
C LYS A 130 -30.55 7.48 4.25
N LEU A 131 -30.50 6.62 5.27
CA LEU A 131 -29.28 6.32 6.01
C LEU A 131 -28.38 5.39 5.21
N THR A 132 -27.09 5.54 5.42
CA THR A 132 -26.02 4.79 4.76
C THR A 132 -25.31 3.89 5.77
N LYS A 133 -24.43 3.00 5.27
CA LYS A 133 -23.63 2.10 6.11
C LYS A 133 -22.95 2.82 7.28
N LYS A 134 -22.48 4.07 7.09
CA LYS A 134 -21.77 4.81 8.14
C LYS A 134 -22.66 5.21 9.31
N ASP A 135 -23.95 5.43 9.06
CA ASP A 135 -24.90 5.92 10.06
C ASP A 135 -25.30 4.84 11.09
N PHE A 136 -25.09 3.57 10.73
CA PHE A 136 -25.34 2.41 11.60
C PHE A 136 -24.07 1.87 12.27
N LYS A 137 -22.92 2.52 12.05
CA LYS A 137 -21.64 2.09 12.61
C LYS A 137 -21.64 2.34 14.12
N THR A 138 -21.28 1.33 14.90
CA THR A 138 -21.02 1.49 16.34
C THR A 138 -19.53 1.70 16.61
N ASP A 139 -19.19 2.33 17.74
CA ASP A 139 -17.81 2.52 18.17
C ASP A 139 -17.13 1.22 18.68
N GLU A 140 -17.88 0.12 18.75
CA GLU A 140 -17.33 -1.20 19.07
C GLU A 140 -16.45 -1.72 17.93
N ILE A 141 -15.14 -1.66 18.15
CA ILE A 141 -14.13 -2.37 17.36
C ILE A 141 -14.22 -3.84 17.72
N VAL A 142 -14.37 -4.70 16.72
CA VAL A 142 -14.35 -6.15 16.90
C VAL A 142 -12.92 -6.60 16.71
N GLU A 143 -12.31 -7.15 17.75
CA GLU A 143 -11.03 -7.84 17.63
C GLU A 143 -11.24 -9.09 16.77
N ASP A 144 -10.34 -9.29 15.81
CA ASP A 144 -10.36 -10.46 14.93
C ASP A 144 -9.98 -11.67 15.80
N ASP A 145 -10.96 -12.44 16.26
CA ASP A 145 -10.77 -13.64 17.10
C ASP A 145 -10.15 -14.84 16.32
N ASN A 146 -9.40 -14.58 15.24
CA ASN A 146 -8.74 -15.60 14.45
C ASN A 146 -7.22 -15.35 14.39
N LEU A 147 -6.52 -15.98 15.33
CA LEU A 147 -5.14 -16.43 15.16
C LEU A 147 -5.11 -17.67 14.25
#